data_AF-A0AAV3P881-F1
#
_entry.id   AF-A0AAV3P881-F1
#
_cell.length_a   1.000
_cell.length_b   1.000
_cell.length_c   1.000
_cell.angle_alpha   90.00
_cell.angle_beta   90.00
_cell.angle_gamma   90.00
#
_symmetry.space_group_name_H-M   'P 1'
#
loop_
_entity.id
_entity.type
_entity.pdbx_description
1 polymer ?
#
loop_
_entity_poly.entity_id
_entity_poly.type
_entity_poly.pdbx_seq_one_letter_code
_entity_poly.pdbx_strand_id
1 'polypeptide(L)' 'MCTNFTSLNKVCPKDFYHLPCLARLVDGSAGHEVFDFMDDSRGYHQIKMYPEDEEKNSFITEYVLYCWKVMPLV' A
#
# COMPACT_ATOMS: atom_id res chain seq x y z
N MET A 1 7.65 11.17 -4.69
CA MET A 1 8.59 11.29 -3.56
C MET A 1 8.74 9.90 -2.95
N CYS A 2 9.95 9.40 -2.80
CA CYS A 2 10.20 8.06 -2.26
C CYS A 2 10.67 8.18 -0.80
N THR A 3 10.01 7.49 0.12
CA THR A 3 10.32 7.52 1.54
C THR A 3 10.90 6.17 1.94
N ASN A 4 12.03 6.14 2.64
CA ASN A 4 12.66 4.88 3.03
C ASN A 4 12.01 4.30 4.30
N PHE A 5 11.08 3.36 4.12
CA PHE A 5 10.40 2.66 5.22
C PHE A 5 11.08 1.37 5.67
N THR A 6 12.29 1.04 5.18
CA THR A 6 12.94 -0.27 5.44
C THR A 6 13.03 -0.60 6.93
N SER A 7 13.40 0.38 7.76
CA SER A 7 13.53 0.18 9.21
C SER A 7 12.16 0.07 9.89
N LEU A 8 11.17 0.85 9.44
CA LEU A 8 9.80 0.81 9.94
C LEU A 8 9.13 -0.53 9.63
N ASN A 9 9.25 -1.01 8.40
CA ASN A 9 8.69 -2.27 7.93
C ASN A 9 9.26 -3.50 8.66
N LYS A 10 10.47 -3.40 9.23
CA LYS A 10 11.07 -4.48 10.03
C LYS A 10 10.45 -4.61 11.42
N VAL A 11 9.96 -3.51 11.99
CA VAL A 11 9.36 -3.49 13.34
C VAL A 11 7.84 -3.59 13.30
N CYS A 12 7.20 -3.25 12.17
CA CYS A 12 5.78 -3.42 11.98
C CYS A 12 5.40 -4.91 11.91
N PRO A 13 4.38 -5.35 12.67
CA PRO A 13 3.85 -6.70 12.52
C PRO A 13 3.29 -6.89 11.11
N LYS A 14 3.58 -8.04 10.51
CA LYS A 14 3.02 -8.39 9.19
C LYS A 14 1.55 -8.77 9.37
N ASP A 15 0.68 -8.06 8.68
CA ASP A 15 -0.71 -8.49 8.51
C ASP A 15 -0.77 -9.59 7.45
N PHE A 16 -1.43 -10.70 7.78
CA PHE A 16 -1.61 -11.84 6.88
C PHE A 16 -3.01 -11.83 6.28
N TYR A 17 -3.39 -10.69 5.66
CA TYR A 17 -4.62 -10.63 4.91
C TYR A 17 -4.64 -11.75 3.87
N HIS A 18 -5.66 -12.59 3.92
CA HIS A 18 -5.77 -13.75 3.05
C HIS A 18 -6.03 -13.31 1.61
N LEU A 19 -4.96 -13.20 0.83
CA LEU A 19 -5.08 -12.98 -0.60
C LEU A 19 -5.73 -14.22 -1.25
N PRO A 20 -6.69 -14.03 -2.18
CA PRO A 20 -7.27 -15.14 -2.91
C PRO A 20 -6.18 -15.92 -3.67
N CYS A 21 -6.33 -17.25 -3.71
CA CYS A 21 -5.44 -18.11 -4.47
C CYS A 21 -5.39 -17.67 -5.94
N LEU A 22 -4.18 -17.47 -6.47
CA LEU A 22 -3.98 -17.01 -7.85
C LEU A 22 -4.68 -17.92 -8.87
N ALA A 23 -4.63 -19.24 -8.68
CA ALA A 23 -5.31 -20.18 -9.57
C ALA A 23 -6.82 -19.90 -9.64
N ARG A 24 -7.45 -19.57 -8.51
CA ARG A 24 -8.87 -19.21 -8.47
C ARG A 24 -9.18 -17.92 -9.22
N LEU A 25 -8.27 -16.95 -9.20
CA LEU A 25 -8.41 -15.71 -9.97
C LEU A 25 -8.29 -15.98 -11.48
N VAL A 26 -7.33 -16.83 -11.88
CA VAL A 26 -7.13 -17.21 -13.28
C VAL A 26 -8.30 -18.02 -13.80
N ASP A 27 -8.77 -19.03 -13.06
CA ASP A 27 -9.92 -19.85 -13.43
C ASP A 27 -11.20 -19.00 -13.54
N GLY A 28 -11.38 -18.02 -12.64
CA GLY A 28 -12.49 -17.08 -12.69
C GLY A 28 -12.45 -16.13 -13.88
N SER A 29 -11.29 -15.97 -14.51
CA SER A 29 -11.12 -15.19 -15.75
C SER A 29 -11.23 -16.02 -17.02
N ALA A 30 -11.25 -17.36 -16.91
CA ALA A 30 -11.32 -18.23 -18.07
C ALA A 30 -12.64 -18.04 -18.83
N GLY A 31 -12.57 -17.91 -20.16
CA GLY A 31 -13.74 -17.73 -21.03
C GLY A 31 -14.13 -16.29 -21.35
N HIS A 32 -13.41 -15.29 -20.81
CA HIS A 32 -13.54 -13.90 -21.24
C HIS A 32 -12.62 -13.60 -22.44
N GLU A 33 -13.15 -12.94 -23.46
CA GLU A 33 -12.42 -12.62 -24.71
C GLU A 33 -11.64 -11.30 -24.64
N VAL A 34 -12.00 -10.41 -23.71
CA VAL A 34 -11.42 -9.08 -23.55
C VAL A 34 -11.14 -8.80 -22.08
N PHE A 35 -9.97 -8.24 -21.81
CA PHE A 35 -9.56 -7.78 -20.48
C PHE A 35 -9.04 -6.35 -20.57
N ASP A 36 -9.50 -5.51 -19.65
CA ASP A 36 -8.90 -4.21 -19.41
C ASP A 36 -8.16 -4.22 -18.07
N PHE A 37 -6.91 -3.77 -18.08
CA PHE A 37 -6.10 -3.66 -16.88
C PHE A 37 -6.23 -2.25 -16.30
N MET A 38 -6.78 -2.15 -15.09
CA MET A 38 -6.81 -0.88 -14.37
C MET A 38 -5.53 -0.73 -13.54
N ASP A 39 -4.81 0.38 -13.75
CA ASP A 39 -3.69 0.76 -12.88
C ASP A 39 -4.22 1.45 -11.62
N ASP A 40 -4.13 0.74 -10.49
CA ASP A 40 -4.45 1.27 -9.16
C ASP A 40 -3.18 1.61 -8.35
N SER A 41 -2.09 1.99 -9.02
CA SER A 41 -0.86 2.47 -8.34
C SER A 41 -1.10 3.63 -7.37
N ARG A 42 -2.19 4.40 -7.57
CA ARG A 42 -2.62 5.48 -6.68
C ARG A 42 -3.59 5.05 -5.58
N GLY A 43 -4.05 3.80 -5.57
CA GLY A 43 -5.00 3.25 -4.61
C GLY A 43 -4.57 3.43 -3.16
N TYR A 44 -3.27 3.26 -2.88
CA TYR A 44 -2.69 3.47 -1.55
C TYR A 44 -3.00 4.86 -0.99
N HIS A 45 -2.81 5.92 -1.80
CA HIS A 45 -3.03 7.30 -1.35
C HIS A 45 -4.52 7.66 -1.15
N GLN A 46 -5.45 6.74 -1.45
CA GLN A 46 -6.88 6.93 -1.17
C GLN A 46 -7.27 6.38 0.22
N ILE A 47 -6.46 5.49 0.79
CA ILE A 47 -6.70 4.87 2.09
C ILE A 47 -6.18 5.82 3.17
N LYS A 48 -7.05 6.27 4.08
CA LYS A 48 -6.64 7.11 5.21
C LYS A 48 -5.87 6.29 6.24
N MET A 49 -4.81 6.89 6.77
CA MET A 49 -4.10 6.32 7.90
C MET A 49 -4.98 6.37 9.15
N TYR A 50 -4.78 5.41 10.05
CA TYR A 50 -5.36 5.50 11.38
C TYR A 50 -4.69 6.68 12.12
N PRO A 51 -5.44 7.56 12.81
CA PRO A 51 -4.86 8.79 13.37
C PRO A 51 -3.67 8.56 14.30
N GLU A 52 -3.66 7.47 15.07
CA GLU A 52 -2.56 7.11 15.99
C GLU A 52 -1.31 6.58 15.28
N ASP A 53 -1.41 6.24 13.98
CA ASP A 53 -0.33 5.72 13.16
C ASP A 53 0.24 6.76 12.17
N GLU A 54 -0.38 7.94 12.03
CA GLU A 54 0.10 9.01 11.14
C GLU A 54 1.53 9.44 11.53
N GLU A 55 1.79 9.67 12.82
CA GLU A 55 3.11 10.10 13.31
C GLU A 55 4.20 9.03 13.10
N LYS A 56 3.83 7.74 13.15
CA LYS A 56 4.74 6.61 12.91
C LYS A 56 5.20 6.53 11.45
N ASN A 57 4.45 7.15 10.54
CA ASN A 57 4.76 7.26 9.13
C ASN A 57 5.36 8.64 8.78
N SER A 58 6.07 9.25 9.73
CA SER A 58 6.76 10.52 9.52
C SER A 58 8.07 10.35 8.74
N PHE A 59 8.41 11.38 7.98
CA PHE A 59 9.64 11.44 7.20
C PHE A 59 10.23 12.85 7.22
N ILE A 60 11.55 12.90 7.13
CA ILE A 60 12.31 14.14 7.18
C ILE A 60 12.63 14.56 5.74
N THR A 61 12.31 15.81 5.43
CA THR A 61 12.83 16.53 4.27
C THR A 61 13.99 17.43 4.71
N GLU A 62 14.61 18.17 3.79
CA GLU A 62 15.80 18.97 4.08
C GLU A 62 15.67 19.89 5.32
N TYR A 63 14.47 20.34 5.66
CA TYR A 63 14.25 21.27 6.78
C TYR A 63 13.01 20.98 7.63
N VAL A 64 12.14 20.05 7.23
CA VAL A 64 10.81 19.87 7.84
C VAL A 64 10.47 18.40 7.98
N LEU A 65 9.84 18.07 9.11
CA LEU A 65 9.22 16.78 9.37
C LEU A 65 7.78 16.79 8.84
N TYR A 66 7.45 15.84 7.99
CA TYR A 66 6.09 15.62 7.51
C TYR A 66 5.60 14.25 7.94
N CYS A 67 4.29 14.07 8.04
CA CYS A 67 3.65 12.78 8.22
C CYS A 67 2.63 12.51 7.11
N TRP A 68 2.49 11.25 6.74
CA TRP A 68 1.48 10.81 5.78
C TRP A 68 0.12 10.66 6.48
N LYS A 69 -0.91 11.33 5.95
CA LYS A 69 -2.31 11.18 6.37
C LYS A 69 -3.06 10.07 5.63
N VAL A 70 -2.48 9.61 4.54
CA VAL A 70 -2.96 8.53 3.68
C VAL A 70 -1.85 7.51 3.52
N MET A 71 -2.18 6.28 3.19
CA MET A 71 -1.20 5.20 3.12
C MET A 71 -0.10 5.56 2.09
N PRO A 72 1.17 5.60 2.53
CA PRO A 72 2.27 5.90 1.62
C PRO A 72 2.58 4.70 0.73
N LEU A 73 3.21 4.96 -0.42
CA LEU A 73 3.80 3.90 -1.23
C LEU A 73 5.02 3.33 -0.49
N VAL A 74 4.98 2.03 -0.17
CA VAL A 74 5.98 1.32 0.66
C VAL A 74 7.09 0.68 -0.15
#